data_AF-A0A919Y4K4-F1
#
_entry.id   AF-A0A919Y4K4-F1
#
_cell.length_a   1.000
_cell.length_b   1.000
_cell.length_c   1.000
_cell.angle_alpha   90.00
_cell.angle_beta   90.00
_cell.angle_gamma   90.00
#
_symmetry.space_group_name_H-M   'P 1'
#
loop_
_entity.id
_entity.type
_entity.pdbx_description
1 polymer ?
#
loop_
_entity_poly.entity_id
_entity_poly.type
_entity_poly.pdbx_seq_one_letter_code
_entity_poly.pdbx_strand_id
1 'polypeptide(L)'
;MLRFISLLEGVPEEQVRQRYRKRKIVHPAERLSRNQRKLLRQHTGGKEPNWKLMRERDFAYYMRSMDLLWEQWNEFLETERQGAYLWLIIGIKNFKYQKYIGRIRQREKEIEAPLLDDVLQIYSCSVRPRWTEDAERFVCNFKSVSPEPERAGMKTEDKK
;
A
#
# COMPACT_ATOMS: atom_id res chain seq x y z
N MET A 1 42.19 9.69 16.38
CA MET A 1 41.94 10.16 14.99
C MET A 1 40.93 11.30 14.90
N LEU A 2 39.70 11.18 15.45
CA LEU A 2 38.66 12.23 15.31
C LEU A 2 39.06 13.58 15.94
N ARG A 3 39.75 13.57 17.08
CA ARG A 3 40.30 14.77 17.74
C ARG A 3 41.37 15.51 16.91
N PHE A 4 42.13 14.79 16.07
CA PHE A 4 43.11 15.39 15.17
C PHE A 4 42.43 16.11 13.98
N ILE A 5 41.38 15.51 13.41
CA ILE A 5 40.59 16.10 12.33
C ILE A 5 39.86 17.36 12.83
N SER A 6 39.31 17.30 14.05
CA SER A 6 38.70 18.44 14.75
C SER A 6 39.66 19.64 14.88
N LEU A 7 40.91 19.37 15.30
CA LEU A 7 41.94 20.40 15.45
C LEU A 7 42.47 20.95 14.13
N LEU A 8 42.52 20.15 13.07
CA LEU A 8 42.97 20.57 11.73
C LEU A 8 41.92 21.37 10.97
N GLU A 9 40.63 21.03 11.13
CA GLU A 9 39.53 21.71 10.43
C GLU A 9 38.91 22.86 11.24
N GLY A 10 39.28 23.01 12.52
CA GLY A 10 38.71 24.04 13.41
C GLY A 10 37.24 23.80 13.76
N VAL A 11 36.78 22.55 13.65
CA VAL A 11 35.38 22.14 13.83
C VAL A 11 35.26 21.31 15.11
N PRO A 12 34.24 21.51 15.97
CA PRO A 12 34.08 20.74 17.21
C PRO A 12 34.09 19.22 17.00
N GLU A 13 34.72 18.48 17.92
CA GLU A 13 34.89 17.02 17.82
C GLU A 13 33.55 16.27 17.69
N GLU A 14 32.47 16.84 18.21
CA GLU A 14 31.10 16.32 18.07
C GLU A 14 30.57 16.37 16.64
N GLN A 15 30.89 17.42 15.87
CA GLN A 15 30.53 17.51 14.46
C GLN A 15 31.35 16.54 13.61
N VAL A 16 32.64 16.35 13.95
CA VAL A 16 33.49 15.35 13.31
C VAL A 16 32.96 13.93 13.62
N ARG A 17 32.58 13.66 14.87
CA ARG A 17 31.91 12.41 15.26
C ARG A 17 30.62 12.17 14.48
N GLN A 18 29.81 13.20 14.24
CA GLN A 18 28.60 13.07 13.43
C GLN A 18 28.90 12.76 11.97
N ARG A 19 29.92 13.38 11.37
CA ARG A 19 30.33 13.11 9.98
C ARG A 19 30.77 11.67 9.77
N TYR A 20 31.52 11.11 10.72
CA TYR A 20 32.04 9.73 10.65
C TYR A 20 31.13 8.70 11.35
N ARG A 21 29.94 9.10 11.81
CA ARG A 21 28.98 8.16 12.39
C ARG A 21 28.46 7.26 11.28
N LYS A 22 28.92 6.01 11.24
CA LYS A 22 28.37 4.99 10.33
C LYS A 22 26.86 4.94 10.53
N ARG A 23 26.09 5.31 9.50
CA ARG A 23 24.64 5.16 9.50
C ARG A 23 24.36 3.67 9.67
N LYS A 24 23.61 3.32 10.71
CA LYS A 24 23.18 1.93 10.91
C LYS A 24 22.28 1.60 9.72
N ILE A 25 22.68 0.65 8.88
CA ILE A 25 21.86 0.17 7.78
C ILE A 25 20.71 -0.59 8.44
N VAL A 26 19.54 0.01 8.45
CA VAL A 26 18.32 -0.57 9.01
C VAL A 26 17.58 -1.25 7.88
N HIS A 27 17.16 -2.50 8.10
CA HIS A 27 16.42 -3.26 7.10
C HIS A 27 15.09 -2.56 6.77
N PRO A 28 14.61 -2.53 5.50
CA PRO A 28 13.35 -1.88 5.14
C PRO A 28 12.15 -2.33 5.98
N ALA A 29 12.04 -3.63 6.26
CA ALA A 29 10.98 -4.17 7.11
C ALA A 29 11.00 -3.65 8.56
N GLU A 30 12.17 -3.26 9.10
CA GLU A 30 12.25 -2.63 10.43
C GLU A 30 11.61 -1.23 10.44
N ARG A 31 11.54 -0.56 9.29
CA ARG A 31 10.95 0.77 9.12
C ARG A 31 9.43 0.74 9.04
N LEU A 32 8.81 -0.44 8.91
CA LEU A 32 7.36 -0.59 8.88
C LEU A 32 6.74 -0.08 10.19
N SER A 33 5.67 0.70 10.06
CA SER A 33 4.92 1.24 11.17
C SER A 33 4.21 0.13 11.95
N ARG A 34 3.80 0.43 13.19
CA ARG A 34 3.04 -0.52 14.02
C ARG A 34 1.71 -0.91 13.36
N ASN A 35 1.09 0.02 12.63
CA ASN A 35 -0.15 -0.21 11.89
C ASN A 35 0.09 -1.12 10.69
N GLN A 36 1.15 -0.86 9.90
CA GLN A 36 1.53 -1.69 8.77
C GLN A 36 1.80 -3.14 9.18
N ARG A 37 2.55 -3.33 10.28
CA ARG A 37 2.77 -4.67 10.86
C ARG A 37 1.47 -5.32 11.35
N LYS A 38 0.52 -4.53 11.87
CA LYS A 38 -0.80 -5.03 12.29
C LYS A 38 -1.61 -5.51 11.10
N LEU A 39 -1.65 -4.74 10.01
CA LEU A 39 -2.33 -5.12 8.77
C LEU A 39 -1.72 -6.38 8.16
N LEU A 40 -0.39 -6.45 8.10
CA LEU A 40 0.31 -7.62 7.57
C LEU A 40 0.03 -8.90 8.38
N ARG A 41 -0.10 -8.78 9.70
CA ARG A 41 -0.53 -9.90 10.56
C ARG A 41 -1.95 -10.34 10.31
N GLN A 42 -2.87 -9.41 10.07
CA GLN A 42 -4.25 -9.73 9.72
C GLN A 42 -4.31 -10.46 8.37
N HIS A 43 -3.45 -10.08 7.43
CA HIS A 43 -3.34 -10.72 6.13
C HIS A 43 -2.73 -12.13 6.20
N THR A 44 -1.64 -12.29 6.98
CA THR A 44 -0.84 -13.54 7.01
C THR A 44 -1.28 -14.50 8.13
N GLY A 45 -2.11 -14.05 9.07
CA GLY A 45 -2.60 -14.85 10.22
C GLY A 45 -1.56 -15.13 11.32
N GLY A 46 -0.41 -14.46 11.29
CA GLY A 46 0.72 -14.74 12.19
C GLY A 46 0.75 -13.92 13.50
N LYS A 47 1.40 -14.48 14.53
CA LYS A 47 1.78 -13.73 15.76
C LYS A 47 3.09 -12.96 15.55
N GLU A 48 3.22 -11.79 16.17
CA GLU A 48 4.45 -11.01 16.09
C GLU A 48 5.60 -11.71 16.84
N PRO A 49 6.71 -12.06 16.17
CA PRO A 49 7.87 -12.65 16.82
C PRO A 49 8.56 -11.64 17.76
N ASN A 50 9.24 -12.14 18.78
CA ASN A 50 10.10 -11.29 19.60
C ASN A 50 11.43 -11.03 18.86
N TRP A 51 11.44 -9.98 18.04
CA TRP A 51 12.57 -9.60 17.18
C TRP A 51 13.87 -9.37 17.94
N LYS A 52 13.81 -8.89 19.20
CA LYS A 52 15.00 -8.66 20.03
C LYS A 52 15.70 -9.97 20.37
N LEU A 53 14.93 -10.95 20.87
CA LEU A 53 15.44 -12.28 21.21
C LEU A 53 15.95 -13.02 19.98
N MET A 54 15.28 -12.89 18.83
CA MET A 54 15.77 -13.49 17.58
C MET A 54 17.11 -12.89 17.15
N ARG A 55 17.26 -11.56 17.22
CA ARG A 55 18.49 -10.86 16.85
C ARG A 55 19.67 -11.25 17.74
N GLU A 56 19.43 -11.42 19.04
CA GLU A 56 20.46 -11.82 20.01
C GLU A 56 20.88 -13.28 19.87
N ARG A 57 19.93 -14.17 19.54
CA ARG A 57 20.18 -15.61 19.41
C ARG A 57 20.82 -16.00 18.07
N ASP A 58 20.27 -15.49 16.97
CA ASP A 58 20.74 -15.81 15.61
C ASP A 58 20.44 -14.65 14.66
N PHE A 59 21.48 -13.86 14.39
CA PHE A 59 21.40 -12.71 13.50
C PHE A 59 21.10 -13.10 12.04
N ALA A 60 21.60 -14.24 11.57
CA ALA A 60 21.36 -14.70 10.20
C ALA A 60 19.89 -15.13 10.01
N TYR A 61 19.34 -15.84 11.00
CA TYR A 61 17.91 -16.17 11.01
C TYR A 61 17.02 -14.92 11.15
N TYR A 62 17.44 -13.94 11.95
CA TYR A 62 16.78 -12.65 12.05
C TYR A 62 16.71 -11.92 10.69
N MET A 63 17.82 -11.83 9.96
CA MET A 63 17.86 -11.20 8.64
C MET A 63 16.92 -11.91 7.65
N ARG A 64 16.99 -13.24 7.53
CA ARG A 64 16.07 -14.00 6.67
C ARG A 64 14.60 -13.79 7.02
N SER A 65 14.28 -13.67 8.31
CA SER A 65 12.92 -13.39 8.76
C SER A 65 12.47 -11.97 8.39
N MET A 66 13.40 -11.01 8.37
CA MET A 66 13.14 -9.64 7.92
C MET A 66 12.95 -9.56 6.40
N ASP A 67 13.73 -10.32 5.63
CA ASP A 67 13.57 -10.44 4.17
C ASP A 67 12.18 -11.01 3.84
N LEU A 68 11.80 -12.12 4.48
CA LEU A 68 10.48 -12.71 4.32
C LEU A 68 9.35 -11.74 4.69
N LEU A 69 9.50 -11.01 5.81
CA LEU A 69 8.53 -10.01 6.24
C LEU A 69 8.37 -8.89 5.20
N TRP A 70 9.47 -8.51 4.54
CA TRP A 70 9.48 -7.50 3.48
C TRP A 70 8.81 -8.01 2.21
N GLU A 71 9.10 -9.24 1.81
CA GLU A 71 8.44 -9.90 0.67
C GLU A 71 6.92 -9.96 0.87
N GLN A 72 6.47 -10.43 2.04
CA GLN A 72 5.05 -10.48 2.39
C GLN A 72 4.40 -9.09 2.39
N TRP A 73 5.14 -8.06 2.84
CA TRP A 73 4.64 -6.69 2.77
C TRP A 73 4.47 -6.19 1.33
N ASN A 74 5.43 -6.49 0.46
CA ASN A 74 5.33 -6.11 -0.96
C ASN A 74 4.19 -6.86 -1.65
N GLU A 75 4.01 -8.16 -1.38
CA GLU A 75 2.88 -8.94 -1.90
C GLU A 75 1.53 -8.39 -1.44
N PHE A 76 1.44 -7.98 -0.17
CA PHE A 76 0.25 -7.31 0.35
C PHE A 76 -0.03 -5.99 -0.38
N LEU A 77 0.99 -5.14 -0.57
CA LEU A 77 0.84 -3.88 -1.31
C LEU A 77 0.43 -4.11 -2.76
N GLU A 78 0.97 -5.12 -3.42
CA GLU A 78 0.58 -5.50 -4.78
C GLU A 78 -0.89 -5.90 -4.86
N THR A 79 -1.36 -6.68 -3.89
CA THR A 79 -2.77 -7.11 -3.80
C THR A 79 -3.70 -5.91 -3.58
N GLU A 80 -3.34 -5.00 -2.66
CA GLU A 80 -4.09 -3.77 -2.42
C GLU A 80 -4.10 -2.85 -3.64
N ARG A 81 -2.99 -2.76 -4.39
CA ARG A 81 -2.89 -2.00 -5.63
C ARG A 81 -3.78 -2.57 -6.73
N GLN A 82 -3.77 -3.89 -6.92
CA GLN A 82 -4.68 -4.55 -7.88
C GLN A 82 -6.15 -4.32 -7.50
N GLY A 83 -6.49 -4.43 -6.21
CA GLY A 83 -7.83 -4.15 -5.70
C GLY A 83 -8.26 -2.69 -5.91
N ALA A 84 -7.36 -1.74 -5.63
CA ALA A 84 -7.59 -0.32 -5.86
C ALA A 84 -7.78 -0.01 -7.35
N TYR A 85 -7.01 -0.64 -8.23
CA TYR A 85 -7.19 -0.52 -9.69
C TYR A 85 -8.56 -1.04 -10.12
N LEU A 86 -8.98 -2.20 -9.63
CA LEU A 86 -10.30 -2.76 -9.93
C LEU A 86 -11.43 -1.83 -9.46
N TRP A 87 -11.32 -1.24 -8.27
CA TRP A 87 -12.26 -0.22 -7.79
C TRP A 87 -12.29 1.03 -8.67
N LEU A 88 -11.13 1.46 -9.18
CA LEU A 88 -11.04 2.58 -10.12
C LEU A 88 -11.81 2.27 -11.41
N ILE A 89 -11.57 1.12 -12.04
CA ILE A 89 -12.26 0.72 -13.28
C ILE A 89 -13.77 0.56 -13.06
N ILE A 90 -14.20 -0.04 -11.94
CA ILE A 90 -15.62 -0.13 -11.57
C ILE A 90 -16.24 1.27 -11.42
N GLY A 91 -15.51 2.18 -10.77
CA GLY A 91 -15.93 3.57 -10.59
C GLY A 91 -16.09 4.30 -11.92
N ILE A 92 -15.16 4.09 -12.87
CA ILE A 92 -15.20 4.65 -14.22
C ILE A 92 -16.40 4.08 -14.99
N LYS A 93 -16.55 2.75 -15.06
CA LYS A 93 -17.63 2.07 -15.80
C LYS A 93 -19.02 2.50 -15.33
N ASN A 94 -19.20 2.69 -14.02
CA ASN A 94 -20.50 3.04 -13.44
C ASN A 94 -20.70 4.56 -13.21
N PHE A 95 -19.82 5.42 -13.74
CA PHE A 95 -19.83 6.86 -13.52
C PHE A 95 -19.82 7.28 -12.03
N LYS A 96 -19.30 6.42 -11.15
CA LYS A 96 -19.23 6.61 -9.68
C LYS A 96 -17.79 6.81 -9.21
N TYR A 97 -16.90 7.31 -10.05
CA TYR A 97 -15.46 7.39 -9.78
C TYR A 97 -15.12 8.17 -8.49
N GLN A 98 -15.84 9.27 -8.18
CA GLN A 98 -15.60 10.03 -6.94
C GLN A 98 -15.76 9.18 -5.67
N LYS A 99 -16.78 8.30 -5.64
CA LYS A 99 -17.02 7.38 -4.51
C LYS A 99 -15.85 6.40 -4.34
N TYR A 100 -15.37 5.82 -5.43
CA TYR A 100 -14.29 4.84 -5.38
C TYR A 100 -12.92 5.48 -5.13
N ILE A 101 -12.65 6.66 -5.67
CA ILE A 101 -11.46 7.46 -5.30
C ILE A 101 -11.45 7.76 -3.80
N GLY A 102 -12.60 8.14 -3.23
CA GLY A 102 -12.72 8.36 -1.78
C GLY A 102 -12.37 7.11 -0.97
N ARG A 103 -12.82 5.93 -1.41
CA ARG A 103 -12.47 4.64 -0.78
C ARG A 103 -10.98 4.32 -0.90
N ILE A 104 -10.38 4.52 -2.08
CA ILE A 104 -8.94 4.29 -2.28
C ILE A 104 -8.13 5.21 -1.38
N ARG A 105 -8.48 6.49 -1.27
CA ARG A 105 -7.81 7.44 -0.35
C ARG A 105 -7.96 7.06 1.12
N GLN A 106 -9.13 6.54 1.52
CA GLN A 106 -9.30 6.05 2.87
C GLN A 106 -8.38 4.86 3.14
N ARG A 107 -8.30 3.92 2.18
CA ARG A 107 -7.45 2.74 2.28
C ARG A 107 -5.96 3.09 2.29
N GLU A 108 -5.55 4.05 1.48
CA GLU A 108 -4.20 4.63 1.45
C GLU A 108 -3.79 5.17 2.84
N LYS A 109 -4.69 5.87 3.52
CA LYS A 109 -4.45 6.35 4.90
C LYS A 109 -4.34 5.22 5.92
N GLU A 110 -5.13 4.16 5.76
CA GLU A 110 -5.07 3.00 6.66
C GLU A 110 -3.77 2.22 6.51
N ILE A 111 -3.28 2.07 5.28
CA ILE A 111 -2.04 1.33 4.95
C ILE A 111 -0.80 2.18 5.17
N GLU A 112 -0.94 3.51 5.13
CA GLU A 112 0.18 4.47 5.23
C GLU A 112 1.19 4.26 4.07
N ALA A 113 0.70 3.91 2.88
CA ALA A 113 1.48 3.71 1.66
C ALA A 113 0.68 4.21 0.45
N PRO A 114 1.33 4.80 -0.58
CA PRO A 114 0.64 5.36 -1.74
C PRO A 114 -0.12 4.27 -2.48
N LEU A 115 -1.38 4.55 -2.83
CA LEU A 115 -2.22 3.65 -3.62
C LEU A 115 -2.90 4.37 -4.78
N LEU A 116 -3.47 5.55 -4.53
CA LEU A 116 -4.23 6.28 -5.53
C LEU A 116 -3.33 6.75 -6.67
N ASP A 117 -2.17 7.31 -6.34
CA ASP A 117 -1.25 7.85 -7.34
C ASP A 117 -0.73 6.73 -8.25
N ASP A 118 -0.31 5.62 -7.66
CA ASP A 118 0.13 4.40 -8.35
C ASP A 118 -0.92 3.89 -9.34
N VAL A 119 -2.18 3.74 -8.92
CA VAL A 119 -3.23 3.21 -9.83
C VAL A 119 -3.62 4.19 -10.93
N LEU A 120 -3.57 5.50 -10.67
CA LEU A 120 -3.79 6.52 -11.70
C LEU A 120 -2.65 6.55 -12.72
N GLN A 121 -1.41 6.38 -12.26
CA GLN A 121 -0.25 6.24 -13.13
C GLN A 121 -0.36 4.98 -13.99
N ILE A 122 -0.71 3.83 -13.40
CA ILE A 122 -0.94 2.59 -14.15
C ILE A 122 -2.05 2.76 -15.20
N TYR A 123 -3.14 3.43 -14.84
CA TYR A 123 -4.26 3.66 -15.75
C TYR A 123 -3.89 4.58 -16.93
N SER A 124 -3.05 5.60 -16.68
CA SER A 124 -2.63 6.59 -17.69
C SER A 124 -1.44 6.17 -18.55
N CYS A 125 -0.67 5.16 -18.11
CA CYS A 125 0.46 4.63 -18.87
C CYS A 125 0.00 3.89 -20.15
N SER A 126 0.77 4.05 -21.23
CA SER A 126 0.56 3.33 -22.49
C SER A 126 0.94 1.85 -22.39
N VAL A 127 2.00 1.54 -21.63
CA VAL A 127 2.42 0.16 -21.34
C VAL A 127 1.96 -0.18 -19.93
N ARG A 128 0.98 -1.08 -19.85
CA ARG A 128 0.34 -1.47 -18.58
C ARG A 128 0.69 -2.92 -18.22
N PRO A 129 0.78 -3.25 -16.92
CA PRO A 129 0.98 -4.63 -16.48
C PRO A 129 -0.12 -5.55 -17.02
N ARG A 130 0.22 -6.78 -17.42
CA ARG A 130 -0.74 -7.72 -18.04
C ARG A 130 -2.03 -7.92 -17.22
N TRP A 131 -1.91 -7.94 -15.90
CA TRP A 131 -3.05 -8.14 -14.99
C TRP A 131 -4.12 -7.02 -15.10
N THR A 132 -3.79 -5.83 -15.62
CA THR A 132 -4.77 -4.74 -15.79
C THR A 132 -5.79 -5.07 -16.87
N GLU A 133 -5.38 -5.79 -17.92
CA GLU A 133 -6.28 -6.23 -18.99
C GLU A 133 -7.31 -7.24 -18.46
N ASP A 134 -6.88 -8.17 -17.62
CA ASP A 134 -7.76 -9.15 -16.99
C ASP A 134 -8.76 -8.47 -16.05
N ALA A 135 -8.31 -7.48 -15.27
CA ALA A 135 -9.18 -6.68 -14.41
C ALA A 135 -10.22 -5.90 -15.23
N GLU A 136 -9.82 -5.28 -16.34
CA GLU A 136 -10.74 -4.57 -17.24
C GLU A 136 -11.75 -5.51 -17.90
N ARG A 137 -11.30 -6.67 -18.40
CA ARG A 137 -12.18 -7.70 -18.94
C ARG A 137 -13.19 -8.18 -17.91
N PHE A 138 -12.74 -8.44 -16.69
CA PHE A 138 -13.61 -8.83 -15.58
C PHE A 138 -14.70 -7.78 -15.32
N VAL A 139 -14.32 -6.51 -15.23
CA VAL A 139 -15.28 -5.41 -15.00
C VAL A 139 -16.20 -5.21 -16.20
N CYS A 140 -15.72 -5.34 -17.43
CA CYS A 140 -16.54 -5.28 -18.66
C CYS A 140 -17.59 -6.39 -18.71
N ASN A 141 -17.22 -7.62 -18.34
CA ASN A 141 -18.11 -8.78 -18.32
C ASN A 141 -19.11 -8.77 -17.14
N PHE A 142 -18.84 -7.96 -16.11
CA PHE A 142 -19.79 -7.71 -15.04
C PHE A 142 -21.01 -6.94 -15.61
N LYS A 143 -22.11 -7.64 -15.88
CA LYS A 143 -23.39 -7.02 -16.25
C LYS A 143 -23.80 -6.07 -15.14
N SER A 144 -23.89 -4.78 -15.45
CA SER A 144 -24.63 -3.85 -14.62
C SER A 144 -26.08 -4.35 -14.61
N VAL A 145 -26.53 -4.89 -13.48
CA VAL A 145 -27.97 -5.01 -13.23
C VAL A 145 -28.48 -3.58 -13.19
N SER A 146 -28.94 -3.09 -14.33
CA SER A 146 -29.71 -1.86 -14.39
C SER A 146 -30.94 -2.11 -13.52
N PRO A 147 -31.27 -1.27 -12.53
CA PRO A 147 -32.60 -1.33 -11.96
C PRO A 147 -33.57 -1.12 -13.13
N GLU A 148 -34.50 -2.05 -13.31
CA GLU A 148 -35.56 -1.90 -14.29
C GLU A 148 -36.28 -0.56 -14.03
N PRO A 149 -36.68 0.19 -15.06
CA PRO A 149 -37.51 1.35 -14.86
C PRO A 149 -38.81 0.86 -14.23
N GLU A 150 -39.10 1.29 -13.00
CA GLU A 150 -40.42 1.14 -12.39
C GLU A 150 -41.44 1.63 -13.41
N ARG A 151 -42.23 0.70 -13.95
CA ARG A 151 -43.34 1.04 -14.85
C ARG A 151 -44.20 2.02 -14.09
N ALA A 152 -44.24 3.26 -14.57
CA ALA A 152 -45.16 4.29 -14.09
C ALA A 152 -46.58 3.76 -14.29
N GLY A 153 -47.14 3.17 -13.24
CA GLY A 153 -48.50 2.68 -13.19
C GLY A 153 -49.44 3.87 -13.33
N MET A 154 -50.11 3.93 -14.48
CA MET A 154 -51.30 4.72 -14.76
C MET A 154 -52.20 4.78 -13.52
N LYS A 155 -52.38 5.99 -12.96
CA LYS A 155 -53.57 6.28 -12.18
C LYS A 155 -54.70 6.53 -13.17
N THR A 156 -55.54 5.52 -13.37
CA THR A 156 -56.83 5.67 -14.00
C THR A 156 -57.66 6.66 -13.21
N GLU A 157 -58.22 7.62 -13.92
CA GLU A 157 -59.30 8.49 -13.47
C GLU A 157 -60.46 7.64 -12.96
N ASP A 158 -60.99 7.95 -11.79
CA ASP A 158 -62.37 7.59 -11.44
C ASP A 158 -63.16 8.87 -11.20
N LYS A 159 -64.01 9.16 -12.18
CA LYS A 159 -65.17 10.04 -12.06
C LYS A 159 -66.29 9.27 -11.37
N LYS A 160 -66.71 9.70 -10.17
CA LYS A 160 -68.11 10.10 -9.88
C LYS A 160 -68.25 10.62 -8.46
#